data_AF-A0A916H3R5-F1
#
_entry.id   AF-A0A916H3R5-F1
#
_cell.length_a   1.000
_cell.length_b   1.000
_cell.length_c   1.000
_cell.angle_alpha   90.00
_cell.angle_beta   90.00
_cell.angle_gamma   90.00
#
_symmetry.space_group_name_H-M   'P 1'
#
loop_
_entity.id
_entity.type
_entity.pdbx_description
1 polymer ?
#
loop_
_entity_poly.entity_id
_entity_poly.type
_entity_poly.pdbx_seq_one_letter_code
_entity_poly.pdbx_strand_id
1 'polypeptide(L)'
;CRELGIECLTLYTFSKENWNRPAHEVEMLMKFLEIHLRGEERNLVDNNIRFRPIGAIEDLPKGVRAVIADLVEKTSSNTGMVLQLALSYSGREEITRACRTIARLVAEGRARPEDVNEEMVGANLYTAGQPDPDLLIRTSGENRISNFLLWQLAYTEIYITDVLWPDFTRGHLEEAIRDYQKRDRRFGLVKEKGVGAAR
;
A
#
# COMPACT_ATOMS: atom_id res chain seq x y z
N CYS A 1 12.67 -2.19 7.13
CA CYS A 1 12.48 -1.33 5.94
C CYS A 1 13.32 -0.08 5.99
N ARG A 2 13.08 0.86 6.94
CA ARG A 2 13.88 2.10 7.07
C ARG A 2 15.40 1.88 7.05
N GLU A 3 15.91 0.97 7.88
CA GLU A 3 17.36 0.66 7.94
C GLU A 3 17.93 0.08 6.65
N LEU A 4 17.07 -0.44 5.77
CA LEU A 4 17.44 -0.97 4.46
C LEU A 4 17.28 0.09 3.34
N GLY A 5 16.96 1.34 3.69
CA GLY A 5 16.77 2.43 2.73
C GLY A 5 15.45 2.37 1.94
N ILE A 6 14.48 1.56 2.37
CA ILE A 6 13.16 1.51 1.72
C ILE A 6 12.42 2.81 2.02
N GLU A 7 11.99 3.51 0.97
CA GLU A 7 11.35 4.82 1.05
C GLU A 7 9.85 4.75 1.37
N CYS A 8 9.16 3.72 0.90
CA CYS A 8 7.72 3.54 1.14
C CYS A 8 7.41 2.09 1.51
N LEU A 9 6.67 1.90 2.60
CA LEU A 9 6.14 0.60 3.02
C LEU A 9 4.62 0.69 3.12
N THR A 10 3.91 -0.14 2.37
CA THR A 10 2.45 -0.27 2.49
C THR A 10 2.09 -1.63 3.11
N LEU A 11 1.36 -1.62 4.23
CA LEU A 11 0.91 -2.83 4.91
C LEU A 11 -0.61 -3.00 4.73
N TYR A 12 -1.03 -4.21 4.34
CA TYR A 12 -2.45 -4.53 4.22
C TYR A 12 -3.05 -4.94 5.57
N THR A 13 -3.40 -3.94 6.39
CA THR A 13 -3.77 -4.14 7.79
C THR A 13 -5.22 -4.58 7.98
N PHE A 14 -6.17 -3.97 7.26
CA PHE A 14 -7.59 -4.34 7.36
C PHE A 14 -8.30 -4.09 6.03
N SER A 15 -8.77 -5.15 5.38
CA SER A 15 -9.53 -5.05 4.12
C SER A 15 -10.99 -4.69 4.36
N LYS A 16 -11.67 -4.12 3.37
CA LYS A 16 -13.11 -3.87 3.46
C LYS A 16 -13.91 -5.16 3.61
N GLU A 17 -13.43 -6.25 3.01
CA GLU A 17 -14.03 -7.57 3.13
C GLU A 17 -13.93 -8.13 4.56
N ASN A 18 -13.02 -7.62 5.41
CA ASN A 18 -12.92 -8.05 6.80
C ASN A 18 -14.07 -7.56 7.69
N TRP A 19 -14.89 -6.61 7.24
CA TRP A 19 -16.14 -6.26 7.93
C TRP A 19 -17.17 -7.38 7.92
N ASN A 20 -17.04 -8.37 7.01
CA ASN A 20 -17.92 -9.54 6.97
C ASN A 20 -17.56 -10.61 8.01
N ARG A 21 -16.50 -10.40 8.81
CA ARG A 21 -16.14 -11.30 9.91
C ARG A 21 -17.11 -11.15 11.09
N PRO A 22 -17.17 -12.11 12.02
CA PRO A 22 -18.00 -11.99 13.21
C PRO A 22 -17.76 -10.68 13.98
N ALA A 23 -18.83 -10.02 14.41
CA ALA A 23 -18.75 -8.68 15.00
C ALA A 23 -17.78 -8.57 16.19
N HIS A 24 -17.72 -9.60 17.05
CA HIS A 24 -16.80 -9.64 18.18
C HIS A 24 -15.33 -9.72 17.75
N GLU A 25 -15.02 -10.38 16.64
CA GLU A 25 -13.67 -10.44 16.08
C GLU A 25 -13.27 -9.08 15.52
N VAL A 26 -14.18 -8.43 14.78
CA VAL A 26 -13.97 -7.08 14.25
C VAL A 26 -13.73 -6.08 15.38
N GLU A 27 -14.54 -6.11 16.44
CA GLU A 27 -14.37 -5.24 17.60
C GLU A 27 -13.00 -5.42 18.26
N MET A 28 -12.56 -6.68 18.43
CA MET A 28 -11.25 -7.01 18.98
C MET A 28 -10.12 -6.48 18.09
N LEU A 29 -10.21 -6.66 16.77
CA LEU A 29 -9.24 -6.15 15.80
C LEU A 29 -9.13 -4.63 15.86
N MET A 30 -10.25 -3.91 15.94
CA MET A 30 -10.25 -2.44 16.06
C MET A 30 -9.62 -1.97 17.37
N LYS A 31 -9.88 -2.68 18.48
CA LYS A 31 -9.25 -2.37 19.78
C LYS A 31 -7.74 -2.59 19.74
N PHE A 32 -7.28 -3.69 19.12
CA PHE A 32 -5.84 -3.92 18.95
C PHE A 32 -5.19 -2.89 18.04
N LEU A 33 -5.86 -2.52 16.94
CA LEU A 33 -5.39 -1.47 16.05
C LEU A 33 -5.22 -0.14 16.81
N GLU A 34 -6.21 0.25 17.62
CA GLU A 34 -6.12 1.48 18.42
C GLU A 34 -4.93 1.44 19.40
N ILE A 35 -4.77 0.34 20.14
CA ILE A 35 -3.67 0.17 21.11
C ILE A 35 -2.32 0.23 20.41
N HIS A 36 -2.17 -0.49 19.28
CA HIS A 36 -0.92 -0.55 18.54
C HIS A 36 -0.55 0.82 17.97
N LEU A 37 -1.48 1.51 17.30
CA LEU A 37 -1.23 2.84 16.76
C LEU A 37 -0.82 3.86 17.83
N ARG A 38 -1.44 3.83 19.02
CA ARG A 38 -1.04 4.68 20.15
C ARG A 38 0.38 4.37 20.62
N GLY A 39 0.78 3.09 20.61
CA GLY A 39 2.12 2.65 21.00
C GLY A 39 3.22 3.06 20.00
N GLU A 40 2.89 3.17 18.71
CA GLU A 40 3.85 3.45 17.65
C GLU A 40 4.21 4.93 17.50
N GLU A 41 3.49 5.87 18.13
CA GLU A 41 3.68 7.32 17.94
C GLU A 41 5.15 7.76 18.09
N ARG A 42 5.78 7.44 19.23
CA ARG A 42 7.19 7.80 19.48
C ARG A 42 8.10 7.15 18.47
N ASN A 43 7.84 5.89 18.10
CA ASN A 43 8.64 5.20 17.11
C ASN A 43 8.60 5.94 15.76
N LEU A 44 7.42 6.35 15.31
CA LEU A 44 7.28 7.05 14.03
C LEU A 44 7.97 8.42 14.05
N VAL A 45 7.80 9.19 15.12
CA VAL A 45 8.40 10.52 15.26
C VAL A 45 9.92 10.44 15.39
N ASP A 46 10.43 9.65 16.34
CA ASP A 46 11.86 9.56 16.64
C ASP A 46 12.67 9.02 15.45
N ASN A 47 12.02 8.21 14.59
CA ASN A 47 12.64 7.61 13.43
C ASN A 47 12.37 8.35 12.11
N ASN A 48 11.80 9.58 12.16
CA ASN A 48 11.47 10.39 11.00
C ASN A 48 10.62 9.63 9.95
N ILE A 49 9.63 8.85 10.41
CA ILE A 49 8.72 8.09 9.55
C ILE A 49 7.44 8.90 9.37
N ARG A 50 7.04 9.13 8.12
CA ARG A 50 5.78 9.80 7.79
C ARG A 50 4.64 8.78 7.74
N PHE A 51 3.64 8.94 8.59
CA PHE A 51 2.48 8.04 8.62
C PHE A 51 1.41 8.50 7.63
N ARG A 52 0.90 7.59 6.81
CA ARG A 52 -0.13 7.89 5.81
C ARG A 52 -1.16 6.76 5.69
N PRO A 53 -2.32 6.84 6.36
CA PRO A 53 -3.37 5.84 6.21
C PRO A 53 -3.99 5.90 4.80
N ILE A 54 -4.36 4.75 4.24
CA ILE A 54 -5.12 4.64 2.97
C ILE A 54 -6.35 3.74 3.15
N GLY A 55 -7.42 4.02 2.40
CA GLY A 55 -8.70 3.29 2.50
C GLY A 55 -9.84 4.15 3.06
N ALA A 56 -10.97 3.52 3.35
CA ALA A 56 -12.17 4.18 3.86
C ALA A 56 -12.08 4.39 5.38
N ILE A 57 -11.26 5.36 5.80
CA ILE A 57 -10.97 5.67 7.21
C ILE A 57 -12.25 6.03 7.98
N GLU A 58 -13.23 6.61 7.31
CA GLU A 58 -14.56 6.92 7.83
C GLU A 58 -15.34 5.70 8.35
N ASP A 59 -15.05 4.50 7.84
CA ASP A 59 -15.68 3.25 8.30
C ASP A 59 -15.17 2.84 9.70
N LEU A 60 -14.02 3.36 10.14
CA LEU A 60 -13.39 2.96 11.39
C LEU A 60 -14.08 3.60 12.62
N PRO A 61 -14.04 2.93 13.80
CA PRO A 61 -14.54 3.49 15.05
C PRO A 61 -13.91 4.84 15.39
N LYS A 62 -14.65 5.70 16.08
CA LYS A 62 -14.20 7.06 16.42
C LYS A 62 -12.85 7.10 17.15
N GLY A 63 -12.60 6.15 18.06
CA GLY A 63 -11.33 6.05 18.79
C GLY A 63 -10.14 5.83 17.84
N VAL A 64 -10.25 4.84 16.95
CA VAL A 64 -9.25 4.54 15.91
C VAL A 64 -9.01 5.75 15.01
N ARG A 65 -10.08 6.40 14.51
CA ARG A 65 -9.95 7.59 13.65
C ARG A 65 -9.22 8.74 14.34
N ALA A 66 -9.49 8.97 15.63
CA ALA A 66 -8.83 10.02 16.39
C ALA A 66 -7.32 9.76 16.52
N VAL A 67 -6.91 8.52 16.78
CA VAL A 67 -5.49 8.14 16.85
C VAL A 67 -4.81 8.28 15.50
N ILE A 68 -5.47 7.84 14.43
CA ILE A 68 -4.95 7.98 13.07
C ILE A 68 -4.72 9.45 12.72
N ALA A 69 -5.68 10.32 13.00
CA ALA A 69 -5.56 11.75 12.72
C ALA A 69 -4.40 12.39 13.50
N ASP A 70 -4.25 12.04 14.77
CA ASP A 70 -3.16 12.51 15.62
C ASP A 70 -1.78 12.06 15.11
N LEU A 71 -1.63 10.80 14.69
CA LEU A 71 -0.39 10.30 14.09
C LEU A 71 -0.06 10.98 12.76
N VAL A 72 -1.06 11.21 11.91
CA VAL A 72 -0.86 11.91 10.63
C VAL A 72 -0.35 13.32 10.88
N GLU A 73 -0.93 14.04 11.84
CA GLU A 73 -0.51 15.40 12.18
C GLU A 73 0.92 15.43 12.73
N LYS A 74 1.21 14.58 13.73
CA LYS A 74 2.53 14.52 14.40
C LYS A 74 3.67 14.10 13.49
N THR A 75 3.37 13.37 12.41
CA THR A 75 4.36 12.89 11.44
C THR A 75 4.30 13.65 10.12
N SER A 76 3.49 14.70 10.00
CA SER A 76 3.24 15.41 8.75
C SER A 76 4.48 16.09 8.16
N SER A 77 5.38 16.56 9.03
CA SER A 77 6.66 17.19 8.68
C SER A 77 7.81 16.20 8.49
N ASN A 78 7.59 14.91 8.76
CA ASN A 78 8.61 13.89 8.59
C ASN A 78 8.92 13.71 7.09
N THR A 79 10.20 13.55 6.80
CA THR A 79 10.76 13.51 5.44
C THR A 79 11.42 12.17 5.10
N GLY A 80 11.49 11.26 6.07
CA GLY A 80 12.03 9.92 5.86
C GLY A 80 11.01 8.97 5.24
N MET A 81 11.13 7.69 5.60
CA MET A 81 10.28 6.62 5.06
C MET A 81 8.79 6.92 5.28
N VAL A 82 7.96 6.67 4.26
CA VAL A 82 6.51 6.70 4.38
C VAL A 82 6.00 5.32 4.80
N LEU A 83 5.26 5.26 5.90
CA LEU A 83 4.51 4.09 6.32
C LEU A 83 3.03 4.28 5.96
N GLN A 84 2.55 3.47 5.02
CA GLN A 84 1.15 3.40 4.65
C GLN A 84 0.47 2.19 5.28
N LEU A 85 -0.64 2.43 5.99
CA LEU A 85 -1.53 1.36 6.45
C LEU A 85 -2.81 1.37 5.63
N ALA A 86 -3.08 0.26 4.96
CA ALA A 86 -4.34 0.06 4.25
C ALA A 86 -5.41 -0.44 5.23
N LEU A 87 -6.35 0.45 5.54
CA LEU A 87 -7.37 0.32 6.58
C LEU A 87 -8.77 0.50 6.00
N SER A 88 -9.66 -0.48 6.21
CA SER A 88 -10.92 -0.57 5.46
C SER A 88 -10.67 -0.41 3.95
N TYR A 89 -9.61 -1.04 3.45
CA TYR A 89 -9.12 -0.81 2.09
C TYR A 89 -9.60 -1.90 1.11
N SER A 90 -9.96 -1.45 -0.09
CA SER A 90 -10.31 -2.27 -1.26
C SER A 90 -9.84 -1.54 -2.52
N GLY A 91 -9.00 -2.18 -3.34
CA GLY A 91 -8.49 -1.58 -4.58
C GLY A 91 -9.60 -1.30 -5.60
N ARG A 92 -10.63 -2.16 -5.67
CA ARG A 92 -11.83 -1.88 -6.47
C ARG A 92 -12.58 -0.64 -6.00
N GLU A 93 -12.72 -0.46 -4.69
CA GLU A 93 -13.38 0.73 -4.15
C GLU A 93 -12.53 1.98 -4.37
N GLU A 94 -11.22 1.90 -4.19
CA GLU A 94 -10.28 2.99 -4.48
C GLU A 94 -10.44 3.48 -5.93
N ILE A 95 -10.41 2.57 -6.91
CA ILE A 95 -10.61 2.91 -8.33
C ILE A 95 -12.01 3.50 -8.55
N THR A 96 -13.05 2.90 -7.96
CA THR A 96 -14.42 3.41 -8.06
C THR A 96 -14.55 4.83 -7.49
N ARG A 97 -13.90 5.11 -6.37
CA ARG A 97 -13.83 6.43 -5.74
C ARG A 97 -13.10 7.42 -6.65
N ALA A 98 -11.95 7.04 -7.22
CA ALA A 98 -11.20 7.89 -8.14
C ALA A 98 -12.05 8.24 -9.37
N CYS A 99 -12.71 7.26 -9.99
CA CYS A 99 -13.63 7.50 -11.12
C CYS A 99 -14.78 8.45 -10.75
N ARG A 100 -15.38 8.31 -9.56
CA ARG A 100 -16.43 9.24 -9.08
C ARG A 100 -15.91 10.66 -8.89
N THR A 101 -14.69 10.82 -8.35
CA THR A 101 -14.06 12.13 -8.19
C THR A 101 -13.81 12.78 -9.55
N ILE A 102 -13.24 12.04 -10.50
CA ILE A 102 -12.98 12.51 -11.86
C ILE A 102 -14.29 12.90 -12.57
N ALA A 103 -15.33 12.06 -12.47
CA ALA A 103 -16.63 12.35 -13.06
C ALA A 103 -17.25 13.65 -12.50
N ARG A 104 -17.06 13.94 -11.21
CA ARG A 104 -17.48 15.22 -10.61
C ARG A 104 -16.68 16.40 -11.15
N LEU A 105 -15.36 16.27 -11.26
CA LEU A 105 -14.51 17.32 -11.86
C LEU A 105 -14.94 17.64 -13.29
N VAL A 106 -15.30 16.62 -14.08
CA VAL A 106 -15.83 16.81 -15.44
C VAL A 106 -17.20 17.48 -15.43
N ALA A 107 -18.13 17.03 -14.57
CA ALA A 107 -19.46 17.63 -14.45
C ALA A 107 -19.42 19.10 -13.98
N GLU A 108 -18.43 19.46 -13.16
CA GLU A 108 -18.18 20.83 -12.68
C GLU A 108 -17.44 21.71 -13.72
N GLY A 109 -17.07 21.17 -14.89
CA GLY A 109 -16.31 21.90 -15.92
C GLY A 109 -14.84 22.16 -15.54
N ARG A 110 -14.31 21.45 -14.54
CA ARG A 110 -12.92 21.57 -14.06
C ARG A 110 -11.95 20.64 -14.79
N ALA A 111 -12.47 19.71 -15.58
CA ALA A 111 -11.76 18.83 -16.49
C ALA A 111 -12.69 18.45 -17.66
N ARG A 112 -12.13 17.94 -18.75
CA ARG A 112 -12.90 17.35 -19.86
C ARG A 112 -12.72 15.83 -19.86
N PRO A 113 -13.67 15.05 -20.42
CA PRO A 113 -13.49 13.60 -20.57
C PRO A 113 -12.18 13.21 -21.26
N GLU A 114 -11.72 14.00 -22.22
CA GLU A 114 -10.48 13.78 -22.98
C GLU A 114 -9.21 14.04 -22.15
N ASP A 115 -9.33 14.75 -21.03
CA ASP A 115 -8.21 14.99 -20.12
C ASP A 115 -7.99 13.80 -19.16
N VAL A 116 -8.90 12.81 -19.15
CA VAL A 116 -8.80 11.62 -18.29
C VAL A 116 -7.78 10.64 -18.84
N ASN A 117 -6.66 10.50 -18.12
CA ASN A 117 -5.56 9.60 -18.44
C ASN A 117 -5.06 8.86 -17.18
N GLU A 118 -4.04 8.00 -17.33
CA GLU A 118 -3.46 7.23 -16.22
C GLU A 118 -2.94 8.12 -15.08
N GLU A 119 -2.34 9.27 -15.42
CA GLU A 119 -1.85 10.25 -14.43
C GLU A 119 -3.00 10.85 -13.61
N MET A 120 -4.09 11.25 -14.27
CA MET A 120 -5.27 11.78 -13.60
C MET A 120 -5.93 10.72 -12.71
N VAL A 121 -5.98 9.46 -13.15
CA VAL A 121 -6.45 8.35 -12.30
C VAL A 121 -5.56 8.21 -11.07
N GLY A 122 -4.24 8.10 -11.27
CA GLY A 122 -3.26 7.98 -10.19
C GLY A 122 -3.32 9.11 -9.16
N ALA A 123 -3.50 10.35 -9.62
CA ALA A 123 -3.66 11.53 -8.77
C ALA A 123 -4.95 11.52 -7.91
N ASN A 124 -5.93 10.69 -8.25
CA ASN A 124 -7.20 10.55 -7.54
C ASN A 124 -7.33 9.25 -6.71
N LEU A 125 -6.29 8.40 -6.69
CA LEU A 125 -6.20 7.22 -5.80
C LEU A 125 -5.83 7.63 -4.36
N TYR A 126 -5.96 6.73 -3.39
CA TYR A 126 -5.50 7.00 -2.02
C TYR A 126 -3.96 7.13 -1.96
N THR A 127 -3.25 6.42 -2.83
CA THR A 127 -1.79 6.45 -2.95
C THR A 127 -1.25 7.65 -3.73
N ALA A 128 -2.09 8.63 -4.10
CA ALA A 128 -1.66 9.80 -4.88
C ALA A 128 -0.42 10.48 -4.30
N GLY A 129 0.59 10.69 -5.15
CA GLY A 129 1.89 11.25 -4.78
C GLY A 129 2.86 10.26 -4.11
N GLN A 130 2.57 8.96 -4.14
CA GLN A 130 3.49 7.89 -3.75
C GLN A 130 3.88 7.07 -4.99
N PRO A 131 5.10 6.49 -5.03
CA PRO A 131 5.49 5.59 -6.11
C PRO A 131 4.69 4.28 -6.04
N ASP A 132 4.56 3.62 -7.19
CA ASP A 132 4.06 2.25 -7.24
C ASP A 132 5.04 1.30 -6.52
N PRO A 133 4.56 0.22 -5.89
CA PRO A 133 5.44 -0.74 -5.23
C PRO A 133 6.35 -1.46 -6.23
N ASP A 134 7.64 -1.52 -5.92
CA ASP A 134 8.57 -2.37 -6.67
C ASP A 134 8.37 -3.87 -6.37
N LEU A 135 8.05 -4.19 -5.12
CA LEU A 135 7.94 -5.54 -4.59
C LEU A 135 6.69 -5.69 -3.71
N LEU A 136 5.87 -6.69 -4.04
CA LEU A 136 4.78 -7.19 -3.21
C LEU A 136 5.26 -8.45 -2.49
N ILE A 137 5.22 -8.45 -1.17
CA ILE A 137 5.48 -9.64 -0.35
C ILE A 137 4.15 -10.15 0.20
N ARG A 138 3.85 -11.42 -0.04
CA ARG A 138 2.69 -12.11 0.55
C ARG A 138 3.12 -13.35 1.32
N THR A 139 2.75 -13.38 2.60
CA THR A 139 3.01 -14.47 3.54
C THR A 139 1.93 -15.56 3.44
N SER A 140 2.10 -16.66 4.18
CA SER A 140 1.17 -17.80 4.30
C SER A 140 0.91 -18.63 3.03
N GLY A 141 1.73 -18.50 1.99
CA GLY A 141 1.66 -19.34 0.78
C GLY A 141 0.51 -19.01 -0.19
N GLU A 142 -0.25 -17.95 0.08
CA GLU A 142 -1.47 -17.65 -0.66
C GLU A 142 -1.20 -16.95 -1.99
N ASN A 143 -1.46 -17.64 -3.10
CA ASN A 143 -1.20 -17.15 -4.48
C ASN A 143 -2.33 -16.27 -5.03
N ARG A 144 -2.56 -15.11 -4.40
CA ARG A 144 -3.51 -14.08 -4.85
C ARG A 144 -3.09 -12.71 -4.34
N ILE A 145 -3.67 -11.62 -4.87
CA ILE A 145 -3.47 -10.25 -4.35
C ILE A 145 -4.58 -9.82 -3.39
N SER A 146 -5.74 -10.48 -3.46
CA SER A 146 -6.89 -10.22 -2.57
C SER A 146 -7.34 -8.75 -2.55
N ASN A 147 -7.50 -8.13 -3.73
CA ASN A 147 -8.01 -6.76 -3.85
C ASN A 147 -7.07 -5.68 -3.25
N PHE A 148 -5.80 -6.01 -3.03
CA PHE A 148 -4.78 -5.08 -2.58
C PHE A 148 -4.15 -4.35 -3.77
N LEU A 149 -4.07 -3.02 -3.70
CA LEU A 149 -3.31 -2.15 -4.62
C LEU A 149 -3.47 -2.51 -6.11
N LEU A 150 -4.72 -2.72 -6.56
CA LEU A 150 -4.99 -3.28 -7.91
C LEU A 150 -4.40 -2.46 -9.05
N TRP A 151 -4.39 -1.13 -8.91
CA TRP A 151 -3.83 -0.23 -9.91
C TRP A 151 -2.30 -0.20 -9.82
N GLN A 152 -1.80 -0.04 -8.60
CA GLN A 152 -0.40 0.21 -8.31
C GLN A 152 0.47 -1.05 -8.53
N LEU A 153 -0.13 -2.25 -8.45
CA LEU A 153 0.59 -3.52 -8.64
C LEU A 153 0.83 -3.92 -10.11
N ALA A 154 0.47 -3.08 -11.09
CA ALA A 154 0.47 -3.45 -12.51
C ALA A 154 1.82 -4.00 -13.02
N TYR A 155 2.94 -3.48 -12.51
CA TYR A 155 4.30 -3.89 -12.86
C TYR A 155 5.16 -4.28 -11.64
N THR A 156 4.50 -4.59 -10.52
CA THR A 156 5.16 -4.97 -9.26
C THR A 156 5.63 -6.42 -9.32
N GLU A 157 6.85 -6.67 -8.85
CA GLU A 157 7.34 -8.03 -8.67
C GLU A 157 6.68 -8.68 -7.46
N ILE A 158 6.22 -9.92 -7.61
CA ILE A 158 5.50 -10.63 -6.55
C ILE A 158 6.40 -11.69 -5.93
N TYR A 159 6.59 -11.61 -4.61
CA TYR A 159 7.26 -12.60 -3.79
C TYR A 159 6.26 -13.24 -2.82
N ILE A 160 6.16 -14.56 -2.85
CA ILE A 160 5.21 -15.32 -2.02
C ILE A 160 6.00 -16.31 -1.17
N THR A 161 5.69 -16.36 0.12
CA THR A 161 6.35 -17.25 1.07
C THR A 161 5.33 -17.96 1.96
N ASP A 162 5.62 -19.21 2.31
CA ASP A 162 4.80 -20.01 3.22
C ASP A 162 4.93 -19.57 4.69
N VAL A 163 5.92 -18.73 5.01
CA VAL A 163 6.10 -18.16 6.36
C VAL A 163 4.85 -17.41 6.78
N LEU A 164 4.30 -17.70 7.95
CA LEU A 164 3.15 -17.01 8.52
C LEU A 164 3.55 -15.60 8.98
N TRP A 165 2.63 -14.63 8.91
CA TRP A 165 2.93 -13.25 9.31
C TRP A 165 3.52 -13.10 10.73
N PRO A 166 3.01 -13.79 11.77
CA PRO A 166 3.60 -13.73 13.11
C PRO A 166 5.06 -14.23 13.18
N ASP A 167 5.47 -15.10 12.25
CA ASP A 167 6.80 -15.69 12.16
C ASP A 167 7.70 -14.97 11.13
N PHE A 168 7.19 -13.93 10.47
CA PHE A 168 7.93 -13.17 9.47
C PHE A 168 8.98 -12.29 10.15
N THR A 169 10.24 -12.40 9.73
CA THR A 169 11.38 -11.75 10.39
C THR A 169 12.11 -10.83 9.43
N ARG A 170 13.07 -10.06 9.97
CA ARG A 170 14.01 -9.28 9.16
C ARG A 170 14.74 -10.13 8.11
N GLY A 171 15.15 -11.36 8.48
CA GLY A 171 15.83 -12.25 7.55
C GLY A 171 14.97 -12.63 6.34
N HIS A 172 13.67 -12.86 6.56
CA HIS A 172 12.70 -13.13 5.50
C HIS A 172 12.47 -11.92 4.59
N LEU A 173 12.45 -10.70 5.15
CA LEU A 173 12.41 -9.46 4.36
C LEU A 173 13.66 -9.33 3.46
N GLU A 174 14.84 -9.55 4.02
CA GLU A 174 16.10 -9.47 3.27
C GLU A 174 16.21 -10.56 2.20
N GLU A 175 15.63 -11.74 2.42
CA GLU A 175 15.48 -12.78 1.40
C GLU A 175 14.59 -12.32 0.24
N ALA A 176 13.40 -11.78 0.53
CA ALA A 176 12.49 -11.27 -0.49
C ALA A 176 13.11 -10.14 -1.33
N ILE A 177 13.86 -9.24 -0.69
CA ILE A 177 14.59 -8.17 -1.40
C ILE A 177 15.70 -8.75 -2.29
N ARG A 178 16.44 -9.75 -1.82
CA ARG A 178 17.47 -10.43 -2.62
C ARG A 178 16.89 -11.19 -3.80
N ASP A 179 15.69 -11.75 -3.66
CA ASP A 179 14.97 -12.34 -4.79
C ASP A 179 14.60 -11.28 -5.82
N TYR A 180 13.99 -10.18 -5.37
CA TYR A 180 13.65 -9.03 -6.23
C TYR A 180 14.86 -8.51 -7.03
N GLN A 181 16.01 -8.35 -6.38
CA GLN A 181 17.24 -7.87 -7.02
C GLN A 181 17.79 -8.77 -8.14
N LYS A 182 17.38 -10.05 -8.19
CA LYS A 182 17.77 -10.98 -9.27
C LYS A 182 16.86 -10.89 -10.49
N ARG A 183 15.73 -10.18 -10.40
CA ARG A 183 14.73 -10.11 -11.47
C ARG A 183 15.15 -9.11 -12.54
N ASP A 184 14.99 -9.51 -13.79
CA ASP A 184 15.25 -8.66 -14.96
C ASP A 184 13.96 -7.93 -15.34
N ARG A 185 13.83 -6.67 -14.91
CA ARG A 185 12.64 -5.84 -15.15
C ARG A 185 12.58 -5.45 -16.62
N ARG A 186 11.71 -6.14 -17.35
CA ARG A 186 11.60 -5.98 -18.80
C ARG A 186 10.62 -4.89 -19.23
N PHE A 187 9.64 -4.48 -18.42
CA PHE A 187 8.63 -3.45 -18.76
C PHE A 187 8.08 -3.56 -20.21
N GLY A 188 7.87 -4.78 -20.71
CA GLY A 188 7.44 -5.03 -22.10
C GLY A 188 8.54 -5.05 -23.18
N LEU A 189 9.80 -4.76 -22.84
CA LEU A 189 10.98 -4.86 -23.71
C LEU A 189 11.52 -6.30 -23.74
N VAL A 190 11.69 -6.85 -24.95
CA VAL A 190 12.32 -8.15 -25.16
C VAL A 190 13.83 -7.94 -25.34
N LYS A 191 14.67 -8.73 -24.66
CA LYS A 191 16.11 -8.80 -24.99
C LYS A 191 16.23 -9.17 -26.47
N GLU A 192 16.88 -8.32 -27.28
CA GLU A 192 17.35 -8.78 -28.58
C GLU A 192 18.11 -10.08 -28.35
N LYS A 193 17.63 -11.17 -28.97
CA LYS A 193 18.38 -12.41 -29.00
C LYS A 193 19.72 -12.03 -29.62
N GLY A 194 20.78 -12.11 -28.82
CA GLY A 194 22.14 -11.87 -29.27
C GLY A 194 22.32 -12.58 -30.60
N VAL A 195 22.58 -11.80 -31.65
CA VAL A 195 23.07 -12.32 -32.92
C VAL A 195 24.27 -13.17 -32.54
N GLY A 196 24.17 -14.46 -32.85
CA GLY A 196 25.15 -15.45 -32.46
C GLY A 196 26.55 -14.97 -32.81
N ALA A 197 27.48 -15.26 -31.90
CA ALA A 197 28.89 -15.26 -32.22
C ALA A 197 29.08 -16.05 -33.52
N ALA A 198 29.38 -15.34 -34.59
CA ALA A 198 29.85 -15.88 -35.85
C ALA A 198 31.25 -15.29 -36.07
N ARG A 199 32.23 -16.11 -35.66
CA ARG A 199 33.68 -16.06 -35.92
C ARG A 199 34.51 -15.14 -35.04
#